data_AF-A0A9N9TER5-F1
#
_entry.id   AF-A0A9N9TER5-F1
#
_cell.length_a   1.000
_cell.length_b   1.000
_cell.length_c   1.000
_cell.angle_alpha   90.00
_cell.angle_beta   90.00
_cell.angle_gamma   90.00
#
_symmetry.space_group_name_H-M   'P 1'
#
loop_
_entity.id
_entity.type
_entity.pdbx_description
1 polymer ?
#
loop_
_entity_poly.entity_id
_entity_poly.type
_entity_poly.pdbx_seq_one_letter_code
_entity_poly.pdbx_strand_id
1 'polypeptide(L)'
;MFPSSSSVTTSRGGSPSTSPNKYATLDTEMDTSHPVLFSSGVGEYVCARNVLLAHAKAYHNYNDNYKASQGGKVSMVIDTLWFEPGSDSDADKDAAERLLQFGFGLYGNPIFNGDWPKLVKDRVAMRSEKEGFKQSRLPAWTQEEIDYIKGTGDFVALNHYATHMANGTSEAPIGNPSFGSDISALEWARPEWPKGNGDWFSIVPWGLRKLLVWLKDTYNDREIIITENGLSDSTGVLEDDHRVDYFRDYISNCLDAIYEDNVNLSTYIAWSIIDDWEWGGGYTSFLGMYKVDFNDPERPRIKRKSADYFTQIVKNRCLVDADKCVD
;
A
#
# COMPACT_ATOMS: atom_id res chain seq x y z
N MET A 1 1.80 20.67 1.60
CA MET A 1 1.21 20.39 0.28
C MET A 1 0.33 19.15 0.46
N PHE A 2 -0.69 18.96 -0.37
CA PHE A 2 -1.62 17.79 -0.46
C PHE A 2 -2.87 17.89 0.40
N PRO A 3 -4.04 17.47 -0.14
CA PRO A 3 -4.60 16.10 -0.12
C PRO A 3 -5.47 15.66 -1.34
N SER A 4 -5.95 14.39 -1.24
CA SER A 4 -7.06 13.61 -1.89
C SER A 4 -6.61 12.64 -3.01
N SER A 5 -7.32 11.66 -3.59
CA SER A 5 -8.71 11.18 -3.55
C SER A 5 -8.75 9.66 -3.34
N SER A 6 -9.69 9.16 -2.52
CA SER A 6 -10.01 7.72 -2.46
C SER A 6 -10.84 7.32 -3.68
N SER A 7 -10.33 6.37 -4.48
CA SER A 7 -11.08 5.77 -5.57
C SER A 7 -11.84 4.52 -5.08
N VAL A 8 -13.14 4.45 -5.38
CA VAL A 8 -13.93 3.22 -5.28
C VAL A 8 -13.96 2.60 -6.67
N THR A 9 -13.06 1.68 -6.97
CA THR A 9 -13.09 0.95 -8.23
C THR A 9 -14.12 -0.18 -8.15
N THR A 10 -15.36 0.11 -8.59
CA THR A 10 -16.30 -0.94 -8.97
C THR A 10 -16.14 -1.22 -10.46
N SER A 11 -15.52 -2.34 -10.83
CA SER A 11 -15.49 -2.76 -12.23
C SER A 11 -16.89 -3.23 -12.66
N ARG A 12 -17.60 -2.43 -13.46
CA ARG A 12 -18.80 -2.86 -14.20
C ARG A 12 -18.54 -2.89 -15.70
N GLY A 13 -18.31 -4.11 -16.21
CA GLY A 13 -19.07 -4.70 -17.31
C GLY A 13 -18.65 -4.41 -18.75
N GLY A 14 -18.15 -5.47 -19.42
CA GLY A 14 -18.18 -5.65 -20.87
C GLY A 14 -18.04 -7.12 -21.30
N SER A 15 -19.18 -7.78 -21.59
CA SER A 15 -19.38 -9.09 -22.26
C SER A 15 -19.22 -10.40 -21.45
N PRO A 16 -20.05 -11.44 -21.70
CA PRO A 16 -20.33 -12.52 -20.75
C PRO A 16 -19.68 -13.84 -21.16
N SER A 17 -18.52 -14.17 -20.59
CA SER A 17 -18.08 -15.57 -20.36
C SER A 17 -16.66 -15.60 -19.81
N THR A 18 -16.50 -15.36 -18.51
CA THR A 18 -15.45 -15.93 -17.64
C THR A 18 -15.54 -15.22 -16.28
N SER A 19 -15.75 -16.01 -15.22
CA SER A 19 -15.59 -15.72 -13.79
C SER A 19 -16.05 -14.34 -13.26
N PRO A 20 -17.11 -14.25 -12.43
CA PRO A 20 -17.48 -12.98 -11.82
C PRO A 20 -16.36 -12.49 -10.89
N ASN A 21 -15.91 -11.24 -11.08
CA ASN A 21 -14.93 -10.58 -10.22
C ASN A 21 -15.40 -10.68 -8.75
N LYS A 22 -14.58 -11.31 -7.91
CA LYS A 22 -14.90 -11.66 -6.51
C LYS A 22 -14.50 -10.60 -5.49
N TYR A 23 -13.89 -9.50 -5.93
CA TYR A 23 -13.23 -8.54 -5.05
C TYR A 23 -13.63 -7.10 -5.39
N ALA A 24 -13.87 -6.28 -4.38
CA ALA A 24 -14.05 -4.83 -4.48
C ALA A 24 -13.24 -4.13 -3.39
N THR A 25 -12.63 -2.98 -3.72
CA THR A 25 -11.70 -2.27 -2.85
C THR A 25 -11.93 -0.76 -2.79
N LEU A 26 -11.52 -0.16 -1.67
CA LEU A 26 -11.40 1.27 -1.41
C LEU A 26 -9.93 1.58 -1.15
N ASP A 27 -9.39 2.61 -1.79
CA ASP A 27 -7.96 2.93 -1.75
C ASP A 27 -7.64 4.11 -0.80
N THR A 28 -6.49 4.03 -0.11
CA THR A 28 -5.97 5.03 0.83
C THR A 28 -4.78 5.83 0.28
N GLU A 29 -4.40 5.68 -0.99
CA GLU A 29 -3.30 6.43 -1.58
C GLU A 29 -3.35 7.93 -1.21
N MET A 30 -2.33 8.37 -0.48
CA MET A 30 -2.08 9.77 -0.17
C MET A 30 -0.98 10.28 -1.09
N ASP A 31 -1.27 10.32 -2.39
CA ASP A 31 -0.48 11.16 -3.29
C ASP A 31 -0.89 12.63 -3.11
N THR A 32 -0.18 13.49 -3.81
CA THR A 32 -0.24 14.93 -3.79
C THR A 32 -1.58 15.57 -4.20
N SER A 33 -2.66 14.79 -4.27
CA SER A 33 -3.67 14.88 -5.32
C SER A 33 -5.01 15.45 -4.86
N HIS A 34 -5.17 16.77 -4.91
CA HIS A 34 -6.48 17.49 -4.98
C HIS A 34 -7.72 17.01 -4.19
N PRO A 35 -8.31 17.81 -3.25
CA PRO A 35 -8.19 19.26 -3.18
C PRO A 35 -7.24 19.74 -2.09
N VAL A 36 -6.17 20.48 -2.47
CA VAL A 36 -5.11 21.04 -1.59
C VAL A 36 -5.63 21.85 -0.38
N LEU A 37 -6.06 21.18 0.69
CA LEU A 37 -6.40 21.67 2.02
C LEU A 37 -5.21 21.55 2.98
N PHE A 38 -4.74 22.69 3.51
CA PHE A 38 -3.69 22.72 4.52
C PHE A 38 -4.30 22.61 5.92
N SER A 39 -4.27 21.42 6.52
CA SER A 39 -4.71 21.17 7.90
C SER A 39 -3.74 20.23 8.61
N SER A 40 -2.45 20.56 8.58
CA SER A 40 -1.35 19.73 9.09
C SER A 40 -1.57 19.20 10.50
N GLY A 41 -1.44 17.89 10.67
CA GLY A 41 -1.54 17.22 11.97
C GLY A 41 -2.94 17.20 12.57
N VAL A 42 -3.99 17.46 11.78
CA VAL A 42 -5.40 17.43 12.22
C VAL A 42 -6.28 16.86 11.10
N GLY A 43 -6.14 17.40 9.89
CA GLY A 43 -6.98 17.05 8.74
C GLY A 43 -6.74 15.62 8.28
N GLU A 44 -5.52 15.13 8.40
CA GLU A 44 -5.13 13.75 8.09
C GLU A 44 -5.88 12.76 8.99
N TYR A 45 -5.95 13.04 10.30
CA TYR A 45 -6.66 12.18 11.25
C TYR A 45 -8.18 12.22 11.07
N VAL A 46 -8.74 13.40 10.79
CA VAL A 46 -10.17 13.54 10.47
C VAL A 46 -10.51 12.84 9.16
N CYS A 47 -9.65 12.94 8.16
CA CYS A 47 -9.78 12.24 6.88
C CYS A 47 -9.77 10.73 7.08
N ALA A 48 -8.75 10.20 7.76
CA ALA A 48 -8.62 8.77 8.03
C ALA A 48 -9.86 8.21 8.73
N ARG A 49 -10.37 8.93 9.74
CA ARG A 49 -11.62 8.58 10.43
C ARG A 49 -12.82 8.51 9.48
N ASN A 50 -13.00 9.53 8.64
CA ASN A 50 -14.14 9.59 7.74
C ASN A 50 -14.07 8.53 6.63
N VAL A 51 -12.88 8.25 6.10
CA VAL A 51 -12.66 7.19 5.12
C VAL A 51 -12.98 5.82 5.71
N LEU A 52 -12.55 5.54 6.96
CA LEU A 52 -12.88 4.30 7.65
C LEU A 52 -14.37 4.12 7.90
N LEU A 53 -15.08 5.18 8.28
CA LEU A 53 -16.55 5.13 8.41
C LEU A 53 -17.25 4.91 7.07
N ALA A 54 -16.77 5.56 6.01
CA ALA A 54 -17.31 5.37 4.65
C ALA A 54 -17.08 3.92 4.17
N HIS A 55 -15.90 3.37 4.42
CA HIS A 55 -15.56 1.98 4.14
C HIS A 55 -16.46 1.01 4.90
N ALA A 56 -16.57 1.16 6.22
CA ALA A 56 -17.43 0.31 7.04
C ALA A 56 -18.88 0.34 6.53
N LYS A 57 -19.40 1.53 6.18
CA LYS A 57 -20.73 1.67 5.59
C LYS A 57 -20.88 0.97 4.24
N ALA A 58 -19.87 1.05 3.37
CA ALA A 58 -19.86 0.34 2.10
C ALA A 58 -19.81 -1.18 2.30
N TYR A 59 -18.99 -1.66 3.24
CA TYR A 59 -18.89 -3.06 3.62
C TYR A 59 -20.22 -3.61 4.14
N HIS A 60 -20.85 -2.93 5.12
CA HIS A 60 -22.15 -3.35 5.66
C HIS A 60 -23.23 -3.35 4.58
N ASN A 61 -23.26 -2.34 3.71
CA ASN A 61 -24.18 -2.34 2.58
C ASN A 61 -23.96 -3.54 1.64
N TYR A 62 -22.70 -3.91 1.37
CA TYR A 62 -22.39 -5.12 0.59
C TYR A 62 -22.84 -6.39 1.32
N ASN A 63 -22.49 -6.50 2.59
CA ASN A 63 -22.77 -7.63 3.46
C ASN A 63 -24.28 -7.91 3.55
N ASP A 64 -25.06 -6.87 3.80
CA ASP A 64 -26.49 -7.01 4.11
C ASP A 64 -27.35 -7.21 2.86
N ASN A 65 -26.94 -6.63 1.72
CA ASN A 65 -27.78 -6.59 0.52
C ASN A 65 -27.28 -7.47 -0.63
N TYR A 66 -25.99 -7.82 -0.67
CA TYR A 66 -25.38 -8.41 -1.86
C TYR A 66 -24.59 -9.70 -1.58
N LYS A 67 -23.93 -9.83 -0.42
CA LYS A 67 -23.01 -10.95 -0.11
C LYS A 67 -23.67 -12.32 -0.24
N ALA A 68 -24.91 -12.48 0.21
CA ALA A 68 -25.66 -13.74 0.10
C ALA A 68 -25.90 -14.17 -1.36
N SER A 69 -26.09 -13.23 -2.29
CA SER A 69 -26.38 -13.52 -3.69
C SER A 69 -25.12 -13.58 -4.57
N GLN A 70 -24.09 -12.81 -4.24
CA GLN A 70 -22.88 -12.65 -5.06
C GLN A 70 -21.71 -13.49 -4.54
N GLY A 71 -21.63 -13.75 -3.24
CA GLY A 71 -20.55 -14.53 -2.62
C GLY A 71 -19.15 -13.90 -2.76
N GLY A 72 -19.05 -12.59 -2.99
CA GLY A 72 -17.79 -11.87 -3.11
C GLY A 72 -17.21 -11.44 -1.76
N LYS A 73 -16.02 -10.85 -1.83
CA LYS A 73 -15.24 -10.32 -0.72
C LYS A 73 -14.98 -8.82 -0.90
N VAL A 74 -14.91 -8.09 0.20
CA VAL A 74 -14.65 -6.64 0.23
C VAL A 74 -13.55 -6.33 1.24
N SER A 75 -12.63 -5.44 0.87
CA SER A 75 -11.65 -4.90 1.81
C SER A 75 -11.20 -3.47 1.43
N MET A 76 -10.35 -2.87 2.26
CA MET A 76 -9.67 -1.60 1.98
C MET A 76 -8.23 -1.90 1.56
N VAL A 77 -7.81 -1.33 0.44
CA VAL A 77 -6.41 -1.31 -0.01
C VAL A 77 -5.67 -0.27 0.79
N ILE A 78 -4.54 -0.67 1.34
CA ILE A 78 -3.67 0.18 2.13
C ILE A 78 -2.28 0.14 1.52
N ASP A 79 -1.79 1.32 1.13
CA ASP A 79 -0.41 1.49 0.69
C ASP A 79 0.54 1.57 1.90
N THR A 80 1.65 0.83 1.84
CA THR A 80 2.74 1.02 2.79
C THR A 80 4.09 0.53 2.28
N LEU A 81 5.14 1.22 2.72
CA LEU A 81 6.52 0.76 2.55
C LEU A 81 6.92 -0.21 3.67
N TRP A 82 8.00 -0.95 3.44
CA TRP A 82 8.73 -1.54 4.55
C TRP A 82 9.70 -0.52 5.11
N PHE A 83 9.84 -0.48 6.44
CA PHE A 83 10.76 0.40 7.13
C PHE A 83 11.77 -0.45 7.92
N GLU A 84 13.00 -0.50 7.44
CA GLU A 84 14.10 -1.21 8.12
C GLU A 84 14.76 -0.28 9.15
N PRO A 85 15.00 -0.72 10.40
CA PRO A 85 15.72 0.10 11.38
C PRO A 85 17.11 0.52 10.88
N GLY A 86 17.45 1.80 11.03
CA GLY A 86 18.74 2.37 10.65
C GLY A 86 19.94 1.75 11.39
N SER A 87 19.70 1.20 12.57
CA SER A 87 20.65 0.50 13.42
C SER A 87 19.92 -0.49 14.34
N ASP A 88 20.69 -1.26 15.11
CA ASP A 88 20.15 -2.17 16.14
C ASP A 88 19.63 -1.45 17.41
N SER A 89 19.68 -0.11 17.45
CA SER A 89 19.21 0.65 18.60
C SER A 89 17.68 0.58 18.76
N ASP A 90 17.21 0.62 20.01
CA ASP A 90 15.76 0.64 20.30
C ASP A 90 15.09 1.88 19.67
N ALA A 91 15.80 3.01 19.60
CA ALA A 91 15.27 4.24 19.01
C ALA A 91 14.89 4.08 17.52
N ASP A 92 15.72 3.37 16.75
CA ASP A 92 15.50 3.12 15.32
C ASP A 92 14.48 2.00 15.09
N LYS A 93 14.49 0.96 15.93
CA LYS A 93 13.47 -0.11 15.91
C LYS A 93 12.08 0.45 16.21
N ASP A 94 11.97 1.28 17.24
CA ASP A 94 10.72 1.97 17.57
C ASP A 94 10.32 2.95 16.46
N ALA A 95 11.27 3.55 15.73
CA ALA A 95 10.98 4.45 14.62
C ALA A 95 10.38 3.71 13.41
N ALA A 96 10.94 2.56 13.06
CA ALA A 96 10.38 1.67 12.04
C ALA A 96 8.94 1.25 12.39
N GLU A 97 8.70 0.82 13.62
CA GLU A 97 7.36 0.44 14.08
C GLU A 97 6.40 1.64 14.08
N ARG A 98 6.87 2.85 14.45
CA ARG A 98 6.04 4.06 14.33
C ARG A 98 5.63 4.31 12.89
N LEU A 99 6.54 4.21 11.93
CA LEU A 99 6.22 4.41 10.51
C LEU A 99 5.20 3.37 10.01
N LEU A 100 5.37 2.08 10.35
CA LEU A 100 4.41 1.04 9.99
C LEU A 100 3.02 1.27 10.62
N GLN A 101 2.96 1.69 11.89
CA GLN A 101 1.70 1.95 12.57
C GLN A 101 1.00 3.23 12.10
N PHE A 102 1.74 4.27 11.73
CA PHE A 102 1.17 5.50 11.15
C PHE A 102 0.80 5.34 9.68
N GLY A 103 1.52 4.49 8.93
CA GLY A 103 1.21 4.12 7.55
C GLY A 103 0.08 3.09 7.49
N PHE A 104 0.42 1.80 7.58
CA PHE A 104 -0.56 0.73 7.49
C PHE A 104 -1.51 0.67 8.69
N GLY A 105 -0.96 0.76 9.91
CA GLY A 105 -1.72 0.56 11.15
C GLY A 105 -2.88 1.54 11.33
N LEU A 106 -2.75 2.78 10.85
CA LEU A 106 -3.76 3.82 10.99
C LEU A 106 -5.09 3.41 10.33
N TYR A 107 -5.03 2.64 9.24
CA TYR A 107 -6.20 2.15 8.50
C TYR A 107 -6.50 0.68 8.80
N GLY A 108 -5.47 -0.15 8.87
CA GLY A 108 -5.61 -1.59 9.10
C GLY A 108 -6.08 -1.94 10.50
N ASN A 109 -5.59 -1.25 11.54
CA ASN A 109 -5.91 -1.60 12.92
C ASN A 109 -7.39 -1.37 13.27
N PRO A 110 -8.05 -0.27 12.85
CA PRO A 110 -9.50 -0.13 13.03
C PRO A 110 -10.31 -1.25 12.36
N ILE A 111 -9.93 -1.67 11.15
CA ILE A 111 -10.65 -2.73 10.42
C ILE A 111 -10.45 -4.09 11.07
N PHE A 112 -9.22 -4.48 11.39
CA PHE A 112 -8.92 -5.86 11.80
C PHE A 112 -8.92 -6.06 13.32
N ASN A 113 -8.56 -5.04 14.08
CA ASN A 113 -8.42 -5.08 15.53
C ASN A 113 -9.44 -4.19 16.27
N GLY A 114 -9.98 -3.15 15.62
CA GLY A 114 -11.16 -2.35 16.02
C GLY A 114 -10.90 -0.87 16.26
N ASP A 115 -9.89 -0.53 17.07
CA ASP A 115 -9.55 0.84 17.44
C ASP A 115 -8.30 1.32 16.68
N TRP A 116 -7.91 2.57 16.84
CA TRP A 116 -6.60 3.06 16.41
C TRP A 116 -5.46 2.25 17.07
N PRO A 117 -4.29 2.13 16.42
CA PRO A 117 -3.12 1.56 17.09
C PRO A 117 -2.82 2.31 18.38
N LYS A 118 -2.55 1.56 19.46
CA LYS A 118 -2.24 2.16 20.78
C LYS A 118 -1.07 3.15 20.68
N LEU A 119 -0.02 2.77 19.94
CA LEU A 119 1.15 3.59 19.68
C LEU A 119 0.76 4.95 19.06
N VAL A 120 -0.09 4.95 18.03
CA VAL A 120 -0.53 6.19 17.36
C VAL A 120 -1.35 7.04 18.32
N LYS A 121 -2.32 6.45 19.05
CA LYS A 121 -3.13 7.17 20.04
C LYS A 121 -2.28 7.88 21.08
N ASP A 122 -1.36 7.14 21.69
CA ASP A 122 -0.54 7.66 22.78
C ASP A 122 0.37 8.80 22.30
N ARG A 123 0.99 8.65 21.11
CA ARG A 123 1.86 9.68 20.54
C ARG A 123 1.11 10.94 20.17
N VAL A 124 -0.02 10.82 19.47
CA VAL A 124 -0.80 11.99 19.05
C VAL A 124 -1.43 12.69 20.27
N ALA A 125 -1.89 11.94 21.28
CA ALA A 125 -2.41 12.52 22.52
C ALA A 125 -1.33 13.29 23.28
N MET A 126 -0.15 12.68 23.49
CA MET A 126 1.00 13.32 24.14
C MET A 126 1.43 14.59 23.43
N ARG A 127 1.54 14.54 22.09
CA ARG A 127 1.89 15.72 21.28
C ARG A 127 0.80 16.78 21.37
N SER A 128 -0.47 16.41 21.27
CA SER A 128 -1.61 17.34 21.36
C SER A 128 -1.64 18.09 22.69
N GLU A 129 -1.38 17.39 23.81
CA GLU A 129 -1.29 18.02 25.13
C GLU A 129 -0.14 19.05 25.19
N LYS A 130 1.06 18.69 24.73
CA LYS A 130 2.21 19.61 24.70
C LYS A 130 1.97 20.83 23.80
N GLU A 131 1.25 20.63 22.70
CA GLU A 131 0.84 21.68 21.76
C GLU A 131 -0.36 22.53 22.28
N GLY A 132 -0.85 22.26 23.50
CA GLY A 132 -1.91 23.05 24.14
C GLY A 132 -3.33 22.74 23.68
N PHE A 133 -3.54 21.64 22.95
CA PHE A 133 -4.89 21.20 22.58
C PHE A 133 -5.62 20.63 23.80
N LYS A 134 -6.91 20.95 23.93
CA LYS A 134 -7.78 20.42 25.01
C LYS A 134 -8.13 18.95 24.84
N GLN A 135 -7.96 18.42 23.63
CA GLN A 135 -8.29 17.06 23.24
C GLN A 135 -7.24 16.58 22.23
N SER A 136 -7.09 15.26 22.08
CA SER A 136 -6.24 14.68 21.05
C SER A 136 -6.67 15.15 19.65
N ARG A 137 -5.69 15.47 18.79
CA ARG A 137 -5.92 15.76 17.37
C ARG A 137 -6.35 14.51 16.58
N LEU A 138 -6.06 13.31 17.08
CA LEU A 138 -6.65 12.06 16.61
C LEU A 138 -7.99 11.83 17.33
N PRO A 139 -9.14 11.95 16.64
CA PRO A 139 -10.43 11.81 17.29
C PRO A 139 -10.62 10.38 17.80
N ALA A 140 -11.03 10.23 19.06
CA ALA A 140 -11.33 8.93 19.62
C ALA A 140 -12.55 8.31 18.95
N TRP A 141 -12.53 6.98 18.78
CA TRP A 141 -13.72 6.22 18.45
C TRP A 141 -14.62 6.06 19.67
N THR A 142 -15.93 6.10 19.45
CA THR A 142 -16.86 5.54 20.44
C THR A 142 -16.84 4.02 20.38
N GLN A 143 -17.33 3.33 21.41
CA GLN A 143 -17.42 1.87 21.38
C GLN A 143 -18.33 1.39 20.24
N GLU A 144 -19.43 2.09 19.97
CA GLU A 144 -20.32 1.80 18.84
C GLU A 144 -19.59 1.87 17.50
N GLU A 145 -18.71 2.86 17.31
CA GLU A 145 -17.93 2.99 16.08
C GLU A 145 -16.84 1.91 15.96
N ILE A 146 -16.18 1.56 17.06
CA ILE A 146 -15.24 0.43 17.09
C ILE A 146 -15.95 -0.85 16.65
N ASP A 147 -17.11 -1.13 17.25
CA ASP A 147 -17.89 -2.32 16.95
C ASP A 147 -18.43 -2.31 15.51
N TYR A 148 -18.73 -1.12 14.98
CA TYR A 148 -19.21 -0.94 13.60
C TYR A 148 -18.11 -1.15 12.55
N ILE A 149 -16.87 -0.72 12.82
CA ILE A 149 -15.75 -0.79 11.87
C ILE A 149 -15.03 -2.14 11.95
N LYS A 150 -14.89 -2.71 13.15
CA LYS A 150 -14.17 -3.96 13.34
C LYS A 150 -14.77 -5.09 12.52
N GLY A 151 -13.94 -5.79 11.76
CA GLY A 151 -14.34 -6.91 10.91
C GLY A 151 -14.87 -6.51 9.53
N THR A 152 -14.81 -5.23 9.15
CA THR A 152 -15.27 -4.74 7.83
C THR A 152 -14.26 -4.98 6.69
N GLY A 153 -13.41 -5.99 6.80
CA GLY A 153 -12.44 -6.38 5.77
C GLY A 153 -12.29 -7.89 5.72
N ASP A 154 -12.58 -8.48 4.56
CA ASP A 154 -12.55 -9.94 4.37
C ASP A 154 -11.10 -10.50 4.24
N PHE A 155 -10.14 -9.65 3.86
CA PHE A 155 -8.72 -9.97 3.66
C PHE A 155 -7.87 -8.69 3.82
N VAL A 156 -6.55 -8.81 3.96
CA VAL A 156 -5.62 -7.68 3.93
C VAL A 156 -5.27 -7.36 2.47
N ALA A 157 -5.54 -6.13 2.02
CA ALA A 157 -5.21 -5.67 0.68
C ALA A 157 -4.06 -4.66 0.76
N LEU A 158 -2.96 -4.94 0.07
CA LEU A 158 -1.69 -4.23 0.21
C LEU A 158 -1.20 -3.69 -1.14
N ASN A 159 -0.91 -2.39 -1.19
CA ASN A 159 -0.02 -1.82 -2.20
C ASN A 159 1.38 -1.69 -1.59
N HIS A 160 2.41 -2.13 -2.32
CA HIS A 160 3.80 -2.04 -1.86
C HIS A 160 4.75 -1.88 -3.04
N TYR A 161 5.74 -0.99 -2.89
CA TYR A 161 6.67 -0.67 -3.98
C TYR A 161 8.14 -0.57 -3.56
N ALA A 162 8.39 -0.13 -2.32
CA ALA A 162 9.73 0.26 -1.89
C ALA A 162 9.99 -0.01 -0.40
N THR A 163 11.26 0.03 -0.03
CA THR A 163 11.74 -0.11 1.35
C THR A 163 12.63 1.04 1.74
N HIS A 164 12.39 1.65 2.89
CA HIS A 164 13.22 2.72 3.43
C HIS A 164 13.88 2.29 4.73
N MET A 165 14.96 2.97 5.08
CA MET A 165 15.56 2.91 6.41
C MET A 165 14.82 3.90 7.32
N ALA A 166 14.74 3.60 8.61
CA ALA A 166 14.09 4.43 9.62
C ALA A 166 15.04 4.75 10.76
N ASN A 167 15.19 6.03 11.09
CA ASN A 167 15.90 6.48 12.27
C ASN A 167 14.99 7.19 13.27
N GLY A 168 15.23 6.96 14.56
CA GLY A 168 14.62 7.74 15.62
C GLY A 168 15.13 9.18 15.60
N THR A 169 14.23 10.15 15.67
CA THR A 169 14.59 11.57 15.77
C THR A 169 14.28 12.09 17.16
N SER A 170 14.92 13.19 17.55
CA SER A 170 14.43 13.98 18.68
C SER A 170 13.04 14.53 18.37
N GLU A 171 12.23 14.71 19.40
CA GLU A 171 10.90 15.31 19.28
C GLU A 171 10.99 16.70 18.64
N ALA A 172 10.10 16.97 17.67
CA ALA A 172 10.03 18.26 17.02
C ALA A 172 9.62 19.38 18.03
N PRO A 173 10.09 20.62 17.84
CA PRO A 173 9.66 21.75 18.65
C PRO A 173 8.13 21.88 18.69
N ILE A 174 7.62 22.31 19.84
CA ILE A 174 6.21 22.62 20.03
C ILE A 174 5.87 23.95 19.35
N GLY A 175 4.70 24.05 18.73
CA GLY A 175 4.15 25.23 18.07
C GLY A 175 3.76 25.00 16.61
N ASN A 176 4.08 23.84 16.04
CA ASN A 176 3.75 23.49 14.66
C ASN A 176 3.37 22.00 14.55
N PRO A 177 2.14 21.62 14.96
CA PRO A 177 1.69 20.23 14.90
C PRO A 177 1.67 19.72 13.44
N SER A 178 2.16 18.49 13.25
CA SER A 178 2.13 17.82 11.96
C SER A 178 2.12 16.30 12.13
N PHE A 179 1.65 15.60 11.11
CA PHE A 179 1.68 14.14 11.06
C PHE A 179 3.11 13.60 11.23
N GLY A 180 4.09 14.18 10.50
CA GLY A 180 5.50 13.80 10.62
C GLY A 180 6.09 14.05 12.01
N SER A 181 5.74 15.16 12.66
CA SER A 181 6.16 15.43 14.05
C SER A 181 5.57 14.44 15.04
N ASP A 182 4.38 13.90 14.76
CA ASP A 182 3.76 12.88 15.61
C ASP A 182 4.43 11.52 15.43
N ILE A 183 4.91 11.19 14.23
CA ILE A 183 5.72 9.98 13.96
C ILE A 183 7.09 10.07 14.65
N SER A 184 7.77 11.22 14.58
CA SER A 184 9.14 11.40 15.11
C SER A 184 10.11 10.32 14.60
N ALA A 185 10.16 10.16 13.29
CA ALA A 185 11.09 9.30 12.58
C ALA A 185 11.61 10.02 11.33
N LEU A 186 12.83 9.66 10.92
CA LEU A 186 13.40 10.01 9.64
C LEU A 186 13.40 8.76 8.77
N GLU A 187 12.72 8.83 7.64
CA GLU A 187 12.81 7.83 6.58
C GLU A 187 13.84 8.25 5.52
N TRP A 188 14.59 7.28 4.97
CA TRP A 188 15.52 7.52 3.88
C TRP A 188 15.82 6.22 3.12
N ALA A 189 16.09 6.34 1.82
CA ALA A 189 16.57 5.22 1.01
C ALA A 189 18.10 5.15 1.03
N ARG A 190 18.67 3.94 1.15
CA ARG A 190 20.12 3.78 1.06
C ARG A 190 20.64 4.18 -0.33
N PRO A 191 21.71 4.99 -0.45
CA PRO A 191 22.22 5.42 -1.74
C PRO A 191 22.67 4.26 -2.65
N GLU A 192 23.11 3.14 -2.07
CA GLU A 192 23.56 1.95 -2.79
C GLU A 192 22.42 1.06 -3.31
N TRP A 193 21.18 1.25 -2.85
CA TRP A 193 20.05 0.46 -3.33
C TRP A 193 19.68 0.87 -4.75
N PRO A 194 19.38 -0.09 -5.66
CA PRO A 194 18.86 0.24 -6.98
C PRO A 194 17.56 1.04 -6.85
N LYS A 195 17.31 1.95 -7.79
CA LYS A 195 16.15 2.84 -7.75
C LYS A 195 15.36 2.78 -9.05
N GLY A 196 14.04 2.91 -8.92
CA GLY A 196 13.15 3.22 -10.03
C GLY A 196 13.15 4.72 -10.36
N ASN A 197 12.04 5.19 -10.91
CA ASN A 197 11.85 6.61 -11.21
C ASN A 197 11.44 7.40 -9.96
N GLY A 198 12.40 8.10 -9.34
CA GLY A 198 12.18 8.98 -8.19
C GLY A 198 12.99 8.59 -6.95
N ASP A 199 13.28 9.56 -6.08
CA ASP A 199 14.16 9.35 -4.91
C ASP A 199 13.60 8.37 -3.88
N TRP A 200 12.28 8.27 -3.81
CA TRP A 200 11.56 7.38 -2.88
C TRP A 200 11.52 5.92 -3.34
N PHE A 201 11.74 5.64 -4.63
CA PHE A 201 11.46 4.34 -5.23
C PHE A 201 12.68 3.41 -5.16
N SER A 202 13.03 2.94 -3.96
CA SER A 202 14.10 1.95 -3.76
C SER A 202 13.63 0.52 -4.08
N ILE A 203 14.43 -0.21 -4.87
CA ILE A 203 14.14 -1.58 -5.28
C ILE A 203 14.77 -2.53 -4.25
N VAL A 204 13.95 -3.05 -3.35
CA VAL A 204 14.40 -3.85 -2.20
C VAL A 204 13.41 -5.00 -1.94
N PRO A 205 13.51 -6.09 -2.72
CA PRO A 205 12.52 -7.18 -2.70
C PRO A 205 12.31 -7.85 -1.33
N TRP A 206 13.38 -7.99 -0.54
CA TRP A 206 13.29 -8.60 0.80
C TRP A 206 12.47 -7.77 1.79
N GLY A 207 12.26 -6.47 1.54
CA GLY A 207 11.40 -5.65 2.38
C GLY A 207 9.93 -6.03 2.25
N LEU A 208 9.46 -6.44 1.06
CA LEU A 208 8.11 -6.97 0.90
C LEU A 208 7.92 -8.24 1.73
N ARG A 209 8.88 -9.18 1.70
CA ARG A 209 8.84 -10.39 2.54
C ARG A 209 8.71 -10.04 4.03
N LYS A 210 9.55 -9.11 4.52
CA LYS A 210 9.47 -8.65 5.92
C LYS A 210 8.13 -8.00 6.26
N LEU A 211 7.59 -7.17 5.36
CA LEU A 211 6.28 -6.54 5.54
C LEU A 211 5.16 -7.59 5.59
N LEU A 212 5.19 -8.60 4.73
CA LEU A 212 4.23 -9.70 4.73
C LEU A 212 4.25 -10.48 6.06
N VAL A 213 5.44 -10.73 6.62
CA VAL A 213 5.59 -11.33 7.96
C VAL A 213 5.03 -10.40 9.05
N TRP A 214 5.35 -9.11 9.01
CA TRP A 214 4.80 -8.15 9.98
C TRP A 214 3.27 -8.09 9.93
N LEU A 215 2.67 -8.10 8.73
CA LEU A 215 1.22 -8.12 8.55
C LEU A 215 0.59 -9.40 9.10
N LYS A 216 1.21 -10.56 8.85
CA LYS A 216 0.81 -11.83 9.42
C LYS A 216 0.78 -11.77 10.94
N ASP A 217 1.87 -11.33 11.56
CA ASP A 217 2.01 -11.33 13.02
C ASP A 217 1.08 -10.29 13.68
N THR A 218 0.87 -9.15 13.02
CA THR A 218 0.05 -8.04 13.54
C THR A 218 -1.45 -8.29 13.40
N TYR A 219 -1.88 -8.98 12.33
CA TYR A 219 -3.29 -9.14 11.98
C TYR A 219 -3.76 -10.59 11.97
N ASN A 220 -3.04 -11.48 12.66
CA ASN A 220 -3.41 -12.87 12.93
C ASN A 220 -3.57 -13.70 11.64
N ASP A 221 -2.55 -13.66 10.77
CA ASP A 221 -2.40 -14.48 9.56
C ASP A 221 -3.64 -14.50 8.64
N ARG A 222 -4.28 -13.35 8.51
CA ARG A 222 -5.36 -13.15 7.54
C ARG A 222 -4.83 -13.32 6.12
N GLU A 223 -5.70 -13.73 5.22
CA GLU A 223 -5.40 -13.75 3.78
C GLU A 223 -4.87 -12.38 3.34
N ILE A 224 -3.73 -12.36 2.67
CA ILE A 224 -3.13 -11.18 2.08
C ILE A 224 -3.31 -11.25 0.55
N ILE A 225 -3.64 -10.10 -0.02
CA ILE A 225 -3.69 -9.84 -1.46
C ILE A 225 -2.78 -8.63 -1.72
N ILE A 226 -1.71 -8.82 -2.48
CA ILE A 226 -0.94 -7.70 -3.03
C ILE A 226 -1.74 -7.16 -4.20
N THR A 227 -2.36 -6.01 -4.01
CA THR A 227 -3.22 -5.34 -5.00
C THR A 227 -2.42 -4.51 -5.98
N GLU A 228 -1.23 -4.06 -5.57
CA GLU A 228 -0.26 -3.44 -6.47
C GLU A 228 1.18 -3.70 -6.03
N ASN A 229 2.02 -4.03 -7.02
CA ASN A 229 3.47 -4.00 -6.95
C ASN A 229 4.02 -3.87 -8.37
N GLY A 230 5.07 -3.06 -8.56
CA GLY A 230 5.53 -2.73 -9.91
C GLY A 230 6.78 -1.87 -9.92
N LEU A 231 7.28 -1.57 -11.11
CA LEU A 231 8.46 -0.72 -11.29
C LEU A 231 8.18 0.45 -12.22
N SER A 232 8.30 1.65 -11.67
CA SER A 232 8.38 2.89 -12.43
C SER A 232 9.78 3.10 -12.99
N ASP A 233 9.90 3.32 -14.30
CA ASP A 233 11.12 3.76 -14.96
C ASP A 233 10.87 4.94 -15.91
N SER A 234 11.94 5.63 -16.29
CA SER A 234 11.92 6.76 -17.24
C SER A 234 12.50 6.42 -18.62
N THR A 235 12.89 5.17 -18.83
CA THR A 235 13.52 4.71 -20.07
C THR A 235 12.50 4.51 -21.19
N GLY A 236 11.31 4.00 -20.84
CA GLY A 236 10.23 3.73 -21.80
C GLY A 236 10.60 2.72 -22.89
N VAL A 237 11.65 1.89 -22.67
CA VAL A 237 12.13 0.88 -23.63
C VAL A 237 11.21 -0.34 -23.68
N LEU A 238 11.28 -1.11 -24.77
CA LEU A 238 10.54 -2.37 -24.91
C LEU A 238 11.31 -3.57 -24.35
N GLU A 239 12.63 -3.55 -24.44
CA GLU A 239 13.54 -4.52 -23.82
C GLU A 239 13.83 -4.08 -22.39
N ASP A 240 12.88 -4.30 -21.50
CA ASP A 240 12.88 -3.82 -20.11
C ASP A 240 13.33 -4.89 -19.11
N ASP A 241 14.55 -5.39 -19.30
CA ASP A 241 15.17 -6.41 -18.44
C ASP A 241 15.19 -6.04 -16.95
N HIS A 242 15.36 -4.76 -16.63
CA HIS A 242 15.30 -4.26 -15.25
C HIS A 242 13.91 -4.46 -14.61
N ARG A 243 12.83 -4.40 -15.39
CA ARG A 243 11.46 -4.68 -14.92
C ARG A 243 11.23 -6.20 -14.79
N VAL A 244 11.82 -6.99 -15.67
CA VAL A 244 11.83 -8.46 -15.54
C VAL A 244 12.52 -8.86 -14.23
N ASP A 245 13.70 -8.31 -13.96
CA ASP A 245 14.45 -8.55 -12.73
C ASP A 245 13.64 -8.15 -11.49
N TYR A 246 12.99 -6.99 -11.52
CA TYR A 246 12.11 -6.54 -10.44
C TYR A 246 10.99 -7.56 -10.15
N PHE A 247 10.22 -7.96 -11.16
CA PHE A 247 9.13 -8.91 -10.96
C PHE A 247 9.62 -10.26 -10.47
N ARG A 248 10.72 -10.77 -11.04
CA ARG A 248 11.35 -12.02 -10.60
C ARG A 248 11.67 -11.96 -9.11
N ASP A 249 12.40 -10.93 -8.69
CA ASP A 249 12.97 -10.87 -7.35
C ASP A 249 11.88 -10.59 -6.29
N TYR A 250 10.89 -9.74 -6.58
CA TYR A 250 9.75 -9.50 -5.68
C TYR A 250 8.84 -10.73 -5.56
N ILE A 251 8.52 -11.42 -6.67
CA ILE A 251 7.71 -12.64 -6.63
C ILE A 251 8.47 -13.77 -5.92
N SER A 252 9.79 -13.88 -6.11
CA SER A 252 10.63 -14.80 -5.33
C SER A 252 10.48 -14.57 -3.83
N ASN A 253 10.53 -13.32 -3.37
CA ASN A 253 10.33 -12.97 -1.96
C ASN A 253 8.91 -13.23 -1.47
N CYS A 254 7.89 -13.14 -2.33
CA CYS A 254 6.53 -13.58 -2.03
C CYS A 254 6.45 -15.10 -1.85
N LEU A 255 7.12 -15.89 -2.70
CA LEU A 255 7.15 -17.35 -2.59
C LEU A 255 7.85 -17.78 -1.29
N ASP A 256 8.97 -17.14 -0.96
CA ASP A 256 9.64 -17.33 0.33
C ASP A 256 8.72 -17.01 1.53
N ALA A 257 7.98 -15.89 1.47
CA ALA A 257 7.01 -15.56 2.52
C ALA A 257 5.94 -16.66 2.67
N ILE A 258 5.48 -17.25 1.57
CA ILE A 258 4.49 -18.33 1.56
C ILE A 258 5.08 -19.62 2.13
N TYR A 259 6.22 -20.08 1.60
CA TYR A 259 6.75 -21.42 1.85
C TYR A 259 7.64 -21.51 3.10
N GLU A 260 8.44 -20.48 3.37
CA GLU A 260 9.37 -20.47 4.50
C GLU A 260 8.76 -19.79 5.73
N ASP A 261 8.08 -18.67 5.54
CA ASP A 261 7.50 -17.89 6.66
C ASP A 261 6.04 -18.23 6.96
N ASN A 262 5.42 -19.11 6.16
CA ASN A 262 4.04 -19.55 6.28
C ASN A 262 3.03 -18.39 6.26
N VAL A 263 3.24 -17.38 5.41
CA VAL A 263 2.30 -16.26 5.22
C VAL A 263 1.16 -16.70 4.32
N ASN A 264 -0.08 -16.39 4.71
CA ASN A 264 -1.28 -16.60 3.89
C ASN A 264 -1.42 -15.57 2.75
N LEU A 265 -0.44 -15.51 1.84
CA LEU A 265 -0.49 -14.68 0.64
C LEU A 265 -1.14 -15.46 -0.51
N SER A 266 -2.24 -14.93 -1.05
CA SER A 266 -3.06 -15.64 -2.03
C SER A 266 -2.97 -15.08 -3.45
N THR A 267 -2.61 -13.80 -3.59
CA THR A 267 -2.75 -13.05 -4.84
C THR A 267 -1.68 -11.99 -4.96
N TYR A 268 -1.14 -11.83 -6.17
CA TYR A 268 -0.22 -10.77 -6.57
C TYR A 268 -0.74 -10.11 -7.85
N ILE A 269 -0.93 -8.79 -7.82
CA ILE A 269 -1.40 -7.99 -8.94
C ILE A 269 -0.29 -7.02 -9.34
N ALA A 270 0.23 -7.20 -10.55
CA ALA A 270 1.27 -6.33 -11.09
C ALA A 270 0.68 -4.97 -11.48
N TRP A 271 1.30 -3.90 -10.99
CA TRP A 271 1.05 -2.54 -11.45
C TRP A 271 2.13 -2.13 -12.47
N SER A 272 1.80 -1.78 -13.70
CA SER A 272 0.47 -1.78 -14.31
C SER A 272 0.44 -2.59 -15.60
N ILE A 273 -0.77 -2.90 -16.07
CA ILE A 273 -0.95 -3.61 -17.33
C ILE A 273 -0.48 -2.76 -18.52
N ILE A 274 -0.68 -1.44 -18.48
CA ILE A 274 -0.36 -0.50 -19.56
C ILE A 274 0.26 0.76 -18.97
N ASP A 275 1.09 1.47 -19.74
CA ASP A 275 1.45 2.85 -19.34
C ASP A 275 0.18 3.70 -19.21
N ASP A 276 0.11 4.51 -18.16
CA ASP A 276 -1.01 5.38 -17.85
C ASP A 276 -0.54 6.79 -17.47
N TRP A 277 -1.41 7.57 -16.82
CA TRP A 277 -1.06 8.90 -16.32
C TRP A 277 -0.67 8.78 -14.84
N GLU A 278 0.62 8.80 -14.57
CA GLU A 278 1.20 8.56 -13.25
C GLU A 278 1.22 9.84 -12.42
N TRP A 279 0.04 10.38 -12.12
CA TRP A 279 -0.16 11.49 -11.19
C TRP A 279 0.84 12.65 -11.37
N GLY A 280 1.63 12.97 -10.33
CA GLY A 280 2.67 14.00 -10.38
C GLY A 280 3.78 13.76 -11.42
N GLY A 281 4.00 12.51 -11.83
CA GLY A 281 4.92 12.11 -12.91
C GLY A 281 4.32 12.19 -14.32
N GLY A 282 3.01 12.38 -14.44
CA GLY A 282 2.29 12.46 -15.71
C GLY A 282 2.62 11.28 -16.64
N TYR A 283 2.87 11.55 -17.93
CA TYR A 283 3.22 10.51 -18.91
C TYR A 283 4.73 10.27 -19.04
N THR A 284 5.52 10.60 -18.01
CA THR A 284 6.99 10.46 -18.02
C THR A 284 7.51 9.38 -17.09
N SER A 285 6.62 8.80 -16.27
CA SER A 285 6.86 7.60 -15.47
C SER A 285 6.15 6.43 -16.14
N PHE A 286 6.89 5.38 -16.48
CA PHE A 286 6.37 4.21 -17.16
C PHE A 286 6.36 3.01 -16.21
N LEU A 287 5.17 2.48 -15.91
CA LEU A 287 4.99 1.29 -15.06
C LEU A 287 4.44 0.09 -15.85
N GLY A 288 3.92 0.33 -17.07
CA GLY A 288 3.18 -0.65 -17.83
C GLY A 288 4.04 -1.81 -18.33
N MET A 289 3.51 -3.02 -18.27
CA MET A 289 4.03 -4.14 -19.08
C MET A 289 3.78 -3.93 -20.58
N TYR A 290 2.83 -3.06 -20.94
CA TYR A 290 2.57 -2.64 -22.31
C TYR A 290 2.77 -1.12 -22.43
N LYS A 291 3.65 -0.72 -23.35
CA LYS A 291 3.85 0.67 -23.71
C LYS A 291 2.62 1.25 -24.39
N VAL A 292 2.24 2.47 -24.04
CA VAL A 292 1.18 3.22 -24.74
C VAL A 292 1.80 4.37 -25.52
N ASP A 293 1.45 4.52 -26.80
CA ASP A 293 1.77 5.73 -27.53
C ASP A 293 0.71 6.81 -27.25
N PHE A 294 1.05 7.77 -26.39
CA PHE A 294 0.16 8.88 -26.03
C PHE A 294 0.06 9.97 -27.11
N ASN A 295 0.92 9.96 -28.13
CA ASN A 295 0.86 10.90 -29.25
C ASN A 295 -0.06 10.42 -30.38
N ASP A 296 -0.25 9.11 -30.50
CA ASP A 296 -1.20 8.52 -31.45
C ASP A 296 -2.63 8.50 -30.85
N PRO A 297 -3.64 9.13 -31.49
CA PRO A 297 -5.02 9.15 -31.00
C PRO A 297 -5.62 7.76 -30.75
N GLU A 298 -5.15 6.72 -31.44
CA GLU A 298 -5.62 5.34 -31.27
C GLU A 298 -5.03 4.64 -30.02
N ARG A 299 -4.03 5.27 -29.37
CA ARG A 299 -3.36 4.76 -28.17
C ARG A 299 -2.96 3.27 -28.31
N PRO A 300 -2.15 2.92 -29.32
CA PRO A 300 -1.70 1.56 -29.52
C PRO A 300 -0.91 1.07 -28.30
N ARG A 301 -1.14 -0.20 -27.93
CA ARG A 301 -0.47 -0.88 -26.81
C ARG A 301 0.60 -1.80 -27.40
N ILE A 302 1.86 -1.54 -27.06
CA ILE A 302 3.02 -2.26 -27.57
C ILE A 302 3.63 -3.06 -26.42
N LYS A 303 3.65 -4.39 -26.59
CA LYS A 303 4.12 -5.32 -25.57
C LYS A 303 5.60 -5.10 -25.25
N ARG A 304 5.96 -4.99 -23.97
CA ARG A 304 7.35 -5.03 -23.49
C ARG A 304 7.78 -6.46 -23.14
N LYS A 305 9.08 -6.69 -22.95
CA LYS A 305 9.65 -7.99 -22.54
C LYS A 305 9.09 -8.47 -21.21
N SER A 306 8.87 -7.56 -20.26
CA SER A 306 8.22 -7.86 -18.97
C SER A 306 6.83 -8.49 -19.10
N ALA A 307 6.03 -8.11 -20.12
CA ALA A 307 4.74 -8.74 -20.38
C ALA A 307 4.89 -10.22 -20.78
N ASP A 308 5.89 -10.54 -21.58
CA ASP A 308 6.18 -11.93 -21.97
C ASP A 308 6.65 -12.74 -20.76
N TYR A 309 7.55 -12.17 -19.96
CA TYR A 309 8.02 -12.78 -18.72
C TYR A 309 6.87 -13.08 -17.73
N PHE A 310 6.02 -12.09 -17.45
CA PHE A 310 4.89 -12.25 -16.55
C PHE A 310 3.88 -13.28 -17.07
N THR A 311 3.66 -13.31 -18.39
CA THR A 311 2.83 -14.35 -19.04
C THR A 311 3.39 -15.76 -18.80
N GLN A 312 4.71 -15.92 -18.85
CA GLN A 312 5.35 -17.21 -18.56
C GLN A 312 5.19 -17.63 -17.10
N ILE A 313 5.37 -16.70 -16.14
CA ILE A 313 5.12 -16.97 -14.72
C ILE A 313 3.68 -17.47 -14.52
N VAL A 314 2.69 -16.74 -15.03
CA VAL A 314 1.27 -17.09 -14.87
C VAL A 314 0.95 -18.44 -15.51
N LYS A 315 1.51 -18.71 -16.69
CA LYS A 315 1.29 -19.97 -17.42
C LYS A 315 1.93 -21.17 -16.72
N ASN A 316 3.17 -21.01 -16.25
CA ASN A 316 3.96 -22.12 -15.71
C ASN A 316 3.79 -22.29 -14.20
N ARG A 317 3.28 -21.26 -13.49
CA ARG A 317 3.13 -21.20 -12.03
C ARG A 317 4.45 -21.41 -11.28
N CYS A 318 5.52 -20.86 -11.82
CA CYS A 318 6.88 -20.89 -11.27
C CYS A 318 7.62 -19.63 -11.72
N LEU A 319 8.71 -19.28 -11.04
CA LEU A 319 9.67 -18.32 -11.59
C LEU A 319 10.36 -18.95 -12.80
N VAL A 320 10.70 -18.13 -13.79
CA VAL A 320 11.33 -18.61 -15.03
C VAL A 320 12.68 -17.96 -15.27
N ASP A 321 13.64 -18.74 -15.76
CA ASP A 321 14.88 -18.29 -16.39
C ASP A 321 15.06 -19.05 -17.72
N ALA A 322 15.27 -18.33 -18.82
CA ALA A 322 15.34 -18.87 -20.18
C ALA A 322 14.23 -19.93 -20.49
N ASP A 323 12.97 -19.57 -20.19
CA ASP A 323 11.76 -20.39 -20.36
C ASP A 323 11.67 -21.66 -19.48
N LYS A 324 12.56 -21.82 -18.50
CA LYS A 324 12.55 -22.96 -17.57
C LYS A 324 12.16 -22.52 -16.18
N CYS A 325 11.34 -23.32 -15.50
CA CYS A 325 11.09 -23.11 -14.09
C CYS A 325 12.40 -23.18 -13.31
N VAL A 326 12.61 -22.20 -12.44
CA VAL A 326 13.68 -22.15 -11.46
C VAL A 326 13.08 -22.12 -10.07
N ASP A 327 13.83 -22.67 -9.11
CA ASP A 327 13.50 -22.65 -7.70
C ASP A 327 13.67 -21.24 -7.12
#